data_AF-A0AAX2QQ00-F1
#
_entry.id   AF-A0AAX2QQ00-F1
#
_cell.length_a   1.000
_cell.length_b   1.000
_cell.length_c   1.000
_cell.angle_alpha   90.00
_cell.angle_beta   90.00
_cell.angle_gamma   90.00
#
_symmetry.space_group_name_H-M   'P 1'
#
loop_
_entity.id
_entity.type
_entity.pdbx_description
1 polymer ?
#
loop_
_entity_poly.entity_id
_entity_poly.type
_entity_poly.pdbx_seq_one_letter_code
_entity_poly.pdbx_strand_id
1 'polypeptide(L)'
;MINCAIAYADAVTAKFKGEINQGDHQAVVKLLRGALGNELPNRQEANLKTLLEQKDEVQYGSRAKTRDDALRALERLEEFAAWAEVVLSK
;
A
#
# COMPACT_ATOMS: atom_id res chain seq x y z
N MET A 1 4.97 9.80 2.05
CA MET A 1 4.38 8.86 3.02
C MET A 1 3.51 7.83 2.31
N ILE A 2 2.23 8.10 1.99
CA ILE A 2 1.36 7.05 1.41
C ILE A 2 1.79 6.65 -0.02
N ASN A 3 2.34 7.57 -0.81
CA ASN A 3 2.95 7.25 -2.10
C ASN A 3 4.11 6.24 -1.99
N CYS A 4 4.76 6.12 -0.82
CA CYS A 4 5.79 5.12 -0.61
C CYS A 4 5.19 3.70 -0.58
N ALA A 5 4.02 3.51 0.05
CA ALA A 5 3.32 2.23 0.05
C ALA A 5 2.91 1.81 -1.36
N ILE A 6 2.45 2.78 -2.18
CA ILE A 6 2.15 2.55 -3.59
C ILE A 6 3.41 2.12 -4.35
N ALA A 7 4.54 2.83 -4.16
CA ALA A 7 5.79 2.48 -4.83
C ALA A 7 6.30 1.08 -4.45
N TYR A 8 6.19 0.67 -3.19
CA TYR A 8 6.52 -0.70 -2.78
C TYR A 8 5.59 -1.73 -3.40
N ALA A 9 4.28 -1.46 -3.45
CA ALA A 9 3.33 -2.33 -4.12
C ALA A 9 3.63 -2.46 -5.62
N ASP A 10 3.95 -1.34 -6.29
CA ASP A 10 4.34 -1.31 -7.70
C ASP A 10 5.63 -2.09 -7.95
N ALA A 11 6.63 -1.97 -7.06
CA ALA A 11 7.85 -2.76 -7.17
C ALA A 11 7.56 -4.27 -7.07
N VAL A 12 6.69 -4.67 -6.14
CA VAL A 12 6.27 -6.07 -6.00
C VAL A 12 5.49 -6.54 -7.23
N THR A 13 4.52 -5.78 -7.71
CA THR A 13 3.73 -6.18 -8.89
C THR A 13 4.57 -6.20 -10.16
N ALA A 14 5.53 -5.29 -10.30
CA ALA A 14 6.49 -5.29 -11.39
C ALA A 14 7.32 -6.58 -11.39
N LYS A 15 7.81 -7.00 -10.21
CA LYS A 15 8.63 -8.21 -10.08
C LYS A 15 7.85 -9.49 -10.39
N PHE A 16 6.63 -9.64 -9.87
CA PHE A 16 5.88 -10.91 -9.94
C PHE A 16 4.91 -11.00 -11.13
N LYS A 17 4.51 -9.86 -11.70
CA LYS A 17 3.53 -9.80 -12.80
C LYS A 17 3.99 -8.96 -14.01
N GLY A 18 5.08 -8.21 -13.90
CA GLY A 18 5.56 -7.31 -14.96
C GLY A 18 4.69 -6.06 -15.16
N GLU A 19 3.81 -5.76 -14.20
CA GLU A 19 2.83 -4.66 -14.28
C GLU A 19 3.01 -3.72 -13.09
N ILE A 20 2.90 -2.41 -13.33
CA ILE A 20 2.79 -1.38 -12.28
C ILE A 20 1.44 -0.70 -12.36
N ASN A 21 0.97 -0.14 -11.26
CA ASN A 21 -0.25 0.62 -11.23
C ASN A 21 -0.09 1.94 -12.04
N GLN A 22 -1.00 2.21 -12.96
CA GLN A 22 -0.95 3.39 -13.85
C GLN A 22 -1.66 4.63 -13.26
N GLY A 23 -1.61 4.79 -11.94
CA GLY A 23 -2.18 5.96 -11.25
C GLY A 23 -3.61 5.80 -10.72
N ASP A 24 -4.19 4.59 -10.78
CA ASP A 24 -5.42 4.29 -10.05
C ASP A 24 -5.08 3.77 -8.66
N HIS A 25 -5.14 4.66 -7.66
CA HIS A 25 -4.79 4.34 -6.28
C HIS A 25 -5.54 3.11 -5.72
N GLN A 26 -6.76 2.83 -6.18
CA GLN A 26 -7.54 1.68 -5.69
C GLN A 26 -7.20 0.40 -6.48
N ALA A 27 -6.78 0.53 -7.74
CA ALA A 27 -6.36 -0.61 -8.55
C ALA A 27 -5.08 -1.31 -8.03
N VAL A 28 -4.21 -0.59 -7.30
CA VAL A 28 -2.95 -1.15 -6.78
C VAL A 28 -3.18 -2.37 -5.88
N VAL A 29 -4.24 -2.37 -5.05
CA VAL A 29 -4.55 -3.49 -4.14
C VAL A 29 -4.96 -4.71 -4.95
N LYS A 30 -5.83 -4.52 -5.95
CA LYS A 30 -6.27 -5.58 -6.86
C LYS A 30 -5.11 -6.15 -7.67
N LEU A 31 -4.21 -5.28 -8.14
CA LEU A 31 -3.02 -5.67 -8.89
C LEU A 31 -2.08 -6.50 -8.02
N LEU A 32 -1.83 -6.07 -6.78
CA LEU A 32 -1.01 -6.78 -5.80
C LEU A 32 -1.59 -8.16 -5.47
N ARG A 33 -2.90 -8.25 -5.22
CA ARG A 33 -3.60 -9.52 -5.00
C ARG A 33 -3.54 -10.43 -6.23
N GLY A 34 -3.64 -9.86 -7.44
CA GLY A 34 -3.48 -10.61 -8.69
C GLY A 34 -2.06 -11.10 -8.94
N ALA A 35 -1.04 -10.38 -8.47
CA ALA A 35 0.37 -10.75 -8.63
C ALA A 35 0.80 -11.85 -7.66
N LEU A 36 0.33 -11.83 -6.41
CA LEU A 36 0.78 -12.73 -5.35
C LEU A 36 -0.24 -13.82 -4.96
N GLY A 37 -1.51 -13.66 -5.31
CA GLY A 37 -2.57 -14.59 -4.93
C GLY A 37 -2.64 -14.81 -3.42
N ASN A 38 -2.48 -16.07 -2.99
CA ASN A 38 -2.50 -16.47 -1.58
C ASN A 38 -1.21 -16.10 -0.82
N GLU A 39 -0.14 -15.72 -1.52
CA GLU A 39 1.10 -15.27 -0.86
C GLU A 39 1.00 -13.85 -0.32
N LEU A 40 0.00 -13.06 -0.75
CA LEU A 40 -0.29 -11.75 -0.16
C LEU A 40 -0.97 -11.94 1.21
N PRO A 41 -0.33 -11.58 2.32
CA PRO A 41 -0.94 -11.68 3.63
C PRO A 41 -2.10 -10.68 3.76
N ASN A 42 -3.23 -11.13 4.30
CA ASN A 42 -4.43 -10.29 4.47
C ASN A 42 -4.16 -9.01 5.28
N ARG A 43 -3.23 -9.08 6.24
CA ARG A 43 -2.80 -7.91 7.02
C ARG A 43 -2.15 -6.84 6.16
N GLN A 44 -1.32 -7.22 5.20
CA GLN A 44 -0.63 -6.28 4.31
C GLN A 44 -1.58 -5.67 3.28
N GLU A 45 -2.51 -6.47 2.77
CA GLU A 45 -3.59 -5.96 1.94
C GLU A 45 -4.45 -4.93 2.70
N ALA A 46 -4.83 -5.22 3.95
CA ALA A 46 -5.61 -4.30 4.79
C ALA A 46 -4.84 -3.02 5.14
N ASN A 47 -3.54 -3.14 5.47
CA ASN A 47 -2.67 -1.99 5.73
C ASN A 47 -2.60 -1.07 4.51
N LEU A 48 -2.33 -1.62 3.32
CA LEU A 48 -2.28 -0.86 2.08
C LEU A 48 -3.62 -0.18 1.79
N LYS A 49 -4.73 -0.90 1.89
CA LYS A 49 -6.08 -0.34 1.68
C LYS A 49 -6.37 0.84 2.63
N THR A 50 -6.08 0.67 3.92
CA THR A 50 -6.28 1.72 4.93
C THR A 50 -5.44 2.97 4.64
N LEU A 51 -4.19 2.78 4.20
CA LEU A 51 -3.32 3.90 3.81
C LEU A 51 -3.88 4.65 2.60
N LEU A 52 -4.39 3.95 1.59
CA LEU A 52 -4.98 4.56 0.40
C LEU A 52 -6.25 5.35 0.73
N GLU A 53 -7.15 4.76 1.54
CA GLU A 53 -8.35 5.45 2.04
C GLU A 53 -7.97 6.73 2.82
N GLN A 54 -6.97 6.66 3.69
CA GLN A 54 -6.50 7.83 4.43
C GLN A 54 -5.89 8.90 3.50
N LYS A 55 -5.20 8.51 2.42
CA LYS A 55 -4.70 9.46 1.41
C LYS A 55 -5.85 10.18 0.72
N ASP A 56 -6.86 9.42 0.30
CA ASP A 56 -8.02 9.98 -0.40
C ASP A 56 -8.81 10.92 0.53
N GLU A 57 -8.97 10.56 1.81
CA GLU A 57 -9.57 11.45 2.81
C GLU A 57 -8.75 12.72 3.07
N VAL A 58 -7.43 12.67 3.07
CA VAL A 58 -6.58 13.88 3.22
C VAL A 58 -6.63 14.76 1.98
N GLN A 59 -6.71 14.15 0.80
CA GLN A 59 -6.68 14.86 -0.48
C GLN A 59 -8.03 15.49 -0.85
N TYR A 60 -9.13 14.82 -0.52
CA TYR A 60 -10.48 15.20 -0.95
C TYR A 60 -11.48 15.35 0.19
N GLY A 61 -11.15 14.89 1.39
CA GLY A 61 -12.03 14.94 2.54
C GLY A 61 -12.03 16.31 3.23
N SER A 62 -13.10 16.56 3.98
CA SER A 62 -13.30 17.80 4.74
C SER A 62 -12.81 17.71 6.20
N ARG A 63 -12.40 16.52 6.66
CA ARG A 63 -12.02 16.28 8.06
C ARG A 63 -10.52 16.43 8.27
N ALA A 64 -10.13 17.27 9.24
CA ALA A 64 -8.75 17.36 9.69
C ALA A 64 -8.28 16.01 10.28
N LYS A 65 -7.04 15.62 9.96
CA LYS A 65 -6.38 14.46 10.56
C LYS A 65 -5.57 14.86 11.78
N THR A 66 -5.58 13.99 12.78
CA THR A 66 -4.82 14.20 14.02
C THR A 66 -3.38 13.72 13.87
N ARG A 67 -2.52 14.13 14.82
CA ARG A 67 -1.16 13.57 14.92
C ARG A 67 -1.18 12.05 15.10
N ASP A 68 -2.13 11.54 15.88
CA ASP A 68 -2.25 10.10 16.12
C ASP A 68 -2.67 9.34 14.85
N ASP A 69 -3.51 9.94 14.00
CA ASP A 69 -3.81 9.39 12.67
C ASP A 69 -2.56 9.30 11.79
N ALA A 70 -1.67 10.30 11.86
CA ALA A 70 -0.42 10.29 11.11
C ALA A 70 0.56 9.23 11.64
N LEU A 71 0.68 9.08 12.96
CA LEU A 71 1.53 8.06 13.59
C LEU A 71 1.06 6.64 13.25
N ARG A 72 -0.25 6.40 13.31
CA ARG A 72 -0.84 5.10 12.92
C ARG A 72 -0.69 4.81 11.43
N ALA A 73 -0.63 5.83 10.58
CA ALA A 73 -0.33 5.65 9.15
C ALA A 73 1.14 5.32 8.94
N LEU A 74 2.04 5.96 9.70
CA LEU A 74 3.47 5.65 9.65
C LEU A 74 3.74 4.20 10.05
N GLU A 75 3.17 3.73 11.16
CA GLU A 75 3.33 2.34 11.62
C GLU A 75 2.90 1.32 10.57
N ARG A 76 1.73 1.53 9.93
CA ARG A 76 1.24 0.66 8.85
C ARG A 76 2.15 0.70 7.63
N LEU A 77 2.68 1.87 7.29
CA LEU A 77 3.60 2.03 6.17
C LEU A 77 4.91 1.27 6.42
N GLU A 78 5.49 1.42 7.61
CA GLU A 78 6.73 0.74 8.00
C GLU A 78 6.54 -0.79 7.99
N GLU A 79 5.42 -1.27 8.50
CA GLU A 79 5.10 -2.70 8.48
C GLU A 79 4.96 -3.23 7.04
N PHE A 80 4.25 -2.49 6.17
CA PHE A 80 4.09 -2.87 4.78
C PHE A 80 5.40 -2.83 4.00
N ALA A 81 6.22 -1.81 4.22
CA ALA A 81 7.53 -1.67 3.59
C ALA A 81 8.47 -2.83 3.98
N ALA A 82 8.56 -3.14 5.27
CA ALA A 82 9.39 -4.24 5.76
C ALA A 82 8.99 -5.58 5.14
N TRP A 83 7.69 -5.85 5.01
CA TRP A 83 7.20 -7.04 4.32
C TRP A 83 7.55 -7.02 2.81
N ALA A 84 7.32 -5.89 2.14
CA ALA A 84 7.58 -5.76 0.71
C ALA A 84 9.07 -5.97 0.39
N GLU A 85 9.98 -5.44 1.21
CA GLU A 85 11.42 -5.64 1.06
C GLU A 85 11.83 -7.12 1.17
N VAL A 86 11.27 -7.86 2.12
CA VAL A 86 11.50 -9.30 2.23
C VAL A 86 11.00 -10.03 0.97
N VAL A 87 9.82 -9.69 0.46
CA VAL A 87 9.28 -10.28 -0.77
C VAL A 87 10.13 -9.92 -2.00
N LEU A 88 10.65 -8.70 -2.06
CA LEU A 88 11.53 -8.22 -3.13
C LEU A 88 12.92 -8.84 -3.10
N SER A 89 13.40 -9.31 -1.94
CA SER A 89 14.69 -10.00 -1.81
C SER A 89 14.69 -11.48 -2.22
N LYS A 90 13.51 -12.09 -2.46
CA LYS A 90 13.38 -13.49 -2.90
C LYS A 90 13.82 -13.71 -4.34
#